data_AF-A0A3D9FYS6-F1
#
_entry.id   AF-A0A3D9FYS6-F1
#
_cell.length_a   1.000
_cell.length_b   1.000
_cell.length_c   1.000
_cell.angle_alpha   90.00
_cell.angle_beta   90.00
_cell.angle_gamma   90.00
#
_symmetry.space_group_name_H-M   'P 1'
#
loop_
_entity.id
_entity.type
_entity.pdbx_description
1 polymer ?
#
loop_
_entity_poly.entity_id
_entity_poly.type
_entity_poly.pdbx_seq_one_letter_code
_entity_poly.pdbx_strand_id
1 'polypeptide(L)'
;MDMLKKIVIGGVCILTFINCKYKEEKNITQQNKNEIVFKSWLRDTLNVLKNQENLDYKKDILVSSDSLSLDIVKTFDKKINPKNIEKIKSKELIYAFDLLDRSHNMPEEEFKLKLVISSYYSVSMVEQLKYEYDSEIKLFDVIKKNKIEKYRFVKGNFIEKKISSY
;
A
#
# COMPACT_ATOMS: atom_id res chain seq x y z
N MET A 1 -37.88 -2.39 -51.14
CA MET A 1 -36.55 -1.94 -50.62
C MET A 1 -36.53 -1.79 -49.10
N ASP A 2 -37.62 -1.35 -48.46
CA ASP A 2 -37.69 -1.17 -46.99
C ASP A 2 -37.68 -2.45 -46.16
N MET A 3 -38.22 -3.56 -46.68
CA MET A 3 -38.27 -4.83 -45.94
C MET A 3 -36.86 -5.46 -45.78
N LEU A 4 -36.02 -5.38 -46.82
CA LEU A 4 -34.63 -5.81 -46.79
C LEU A 4 -33.78 -4.97 -45.81
N LYS A 5 -33.99 -3.65 -45.78
CA LYS A 5 -33.32 -2.77 -44.79
C LYS A 5 -33.70 -3.13 -43.35
N LYS A 6 -34.98 -3.43 -43.08
CA LYS A 6 -35.44 -3.85 -41.74
C LYS A 6 -34.84 -5.18 -41.29
N ILE A 7 -34.70 -6.15 -42.20
CA ILE A 7 -34.08 -7.46 -41.92
C ILE A 7 -32.58 -7.30 -41.64
N VAL A 8 -31.87 -6.48 -42.42
CA VAL A 8 -30.44 -6.21 -42.22
C VAL A 8 -30.20 -5.47 -40.89
N ILE A 9 -30.99 -4.45 -40.57
CA ILE A 9 -30.88 -3.73 -39.29
C ILE A 9 -31.19 -4.67 -38.12
N GLY A 10 -32.22 -5.50 -38.21
CA GLY A 10 -32.54 -6.50 -37.19
C GLY A 10 -31.41 -7.52 -36.99
N GLY A 11 -30.81 -8.01 -38.08
CA GLY A 11 -29.66 -8.92 -38.03
C GLY A 11 -28.42 -8.28 -37.41
N VAL A 12 -28.11 -7.04 -37.75
CA VAL A 12 -27.00 -6.28 -37.14
C VAL A 12 -27.25 -6.07 -35.65
N CYS A 13 -28.48 -5.71 -35.23
CA CYS A 13 -28.82 -5.58 -33.81
C CYS A 13 -28.62 -6.92 -33.06
N ILE A 14 -29.11 -8.03 -33.61
CA ILE A 14 -28.94 -9.36 -32.98
C ILE A 14 -27.44 -9.71 -32.84
N LEU A 15 -26.63 -9.48 -33.87
CA LEU A 15 -25.19 -9.72 -33.83
C LEU A 15 -24.50 -8.84 -32.78
N THR A 16 -24.90 -7.57 -32.64
CA THR A 16 -24.37 -6.69 -31.57
C THR A 16 -24.77 -7.19 -30.18
N PHE A 17 -25.99 -7.67 -29.98
CA PHE A 17 -26.44 -8.24 -28.70
C PHE A 17 -25.70 -9.54 -28.35
N ILE A 18 -25.46 -10.43 -29.31
CA ILE A 18 -24.69 -11.66 -29.10
C ILE A 18 -23.25 -11.33 -28.72
N ASN A 19 -22.62 -10.39 -29.42
CA ASN A 19 -21.24 -10.00 -29.14
C ASN A 19 -21.10 -9.28 -27.78
N CYS A 20 -22.11 -8.47 -27.38
CA CYS A 20 -22.18 -7.89 -26.04
C CYS A 20 -22.29 -8.96 -24.95
N LYS A 21 -23.22 -9.93 -25.08
CA LYS A 21 -23.35 -11.03 -24.11
C LYS A 21 -22.08 -11.87 -23.98
N TYR A 22 -21.44 -12.20 -25.10
CA TYR A 22 -20.20 -12.98 -25.09
C TYR A 22 -19.04 -12.25 -24.38
N LYS A 23 -18.93 -10.92 -24.61
CA LYS A 23 -17.94 -10.09 -23.92
C LYS A 23 -18.20 -10.01 -22.42
N GLU A 24 -19.47 -9.95 -22.02
CA GLU A 24 -19.90 -9.93 -20.62
C GLU A 24 -19.61 -11.26 -19.91
N GLU A 25 -19.94 -12.40 -20.50
CA GLU A 25 -19.64 -13.73 -19.95
C GLU A 25 -18.13 -13.97 -19.80
N LYS A 26 -17.32 -13.52 -20.77
CA LYS A 26 -15.86 -13.59 -20.70
C LYS A 26 -15.31 -12.75 -19.54
N ASN A 27 -15.84 -11.54 -19.34
CA ASN A 27 -15.44 -10.66 -18.24
C ASN A 27 -15.80 -11.27 -16.87
N ILE A 28 -17.00 -11.83 -16.71
CA ILE A 28 -17.45 -12.49 -15.47
C ILE A 28 -16.56 -13.70 -15.15
N THR A 29 -16.25 -14.52 -16.15
CA THR A 29 -15.37 -15.70 -15.98
C THR A 29 -13.96 -15.29 -15.54
N GLN A 30 -13.43 -14.20 -16.11
CA GLN A 30 -12.11 -13.70 -15.77
C GLN A 30 -12.05 -13.02 -14.39
N GLN A 31 -13.10 -12.30 -14.01
CA GLN A 31 -13.26 -11.73 -12.67
C GLN A 31 -13.23 -12.83 -11.60
N ASN A 32 -13.99 -13.90 -11.79
CA ASN A 32 -14.00 -15.06 -10.89
C ASN A 32 -12.61 -15.71 -10.77
N LYS A 33 -11.87 -15.80 -11.89
CA LYS A 33 -10.50 -16.35 -11.88
C LYS A 33 -9.54 -15.46 -11.10
N ASN A 34 -9.58 -14.14 -11.31
CA ASN A 34 -8.72 -13.19 -10.60
C ASN A 34 -8.98 -13.19 -9.10
N GLU A 35 -10.25 -13.29 -8.70
CA GLU A 35 -10.64 -13.41 -7.30
C GLU A 35 -10.09 -14.68 -6.65
N ILE A 36 -10.23 -15.84 -7.31
CA ILE A 36 -9.70 -17.11 -6.81
C ILE A 36 -8.17 -17.04 -6.66
N VAL A 37 -7.47 -16.52 -7.66
CA VAL A 37 -6.01 -16.36 -7.64
C VAL A 37 -5.59 -15.42 -6.52
N PHE A 38 -6.25 -14.27 -6.36
CA PHE A 38 -5.95 -13.32 -5.31
C PHE A 38 -6.19 -13.92 -3.92
N LYS A 39 -7.32 -14.59 -3.70
CA LYS A 39 -7.61 -15.24 -2.41
C LYS A 39 -6.58 -16.32 -2.07
N SER A 40 -6.11 -17.09 -3.07
CA SER A 40 -5.04 -18.06 -2.86
C SER A 40 -3.72 -17.37 -2.50
N TRP A 41 -3.30 -16.37 -3.29
CA TRP A 41 -2.10 -15.59 -3.01
C TRP A 41 -2.16 -14.92 -1.63
N LEU A 42 -3.31 -14.35 -1.27
CA LEU A 42 -3.55 -13.69 0.00
C LEU A 42 -3.42 -14.68 1.16
N ARG A 43 -4.05 -15.85 1.06
CA ARG A 43 -3.92 -16.92 2.07
C ARG A 43 -2.45 -17.30 2.27
N ASP A 44 -1.74 -17.55 1.19
CA ASP A 44 -0.35 -18.01 1.23
C ASP A 44 0.56 -16.89 1.79
N THR A 45 0.33 -15.65 1.37
CA THR A 45 1.05 -14.45 1.85
C THR A 45 0.78 -14.17 3.33
N LEU A 46 -0.47 -14.27 3.79
CA LEU A 46 -0.84 -14.08 5.19
C LEU A 46 -0.17 -15.10 6.10
N ASN A 47 -0.07 -16.36 5.66
CA ASN A 47 0.64 -17.39 6.42
C ASN A 47 2.11 -17.04 6.60
N VAL A 48 2.80 -16.61 5.53
CA VAL A 48 4.20 -16.17 5.61
C VAL A 48 4.32 -14.95 6.53
N LEU A 49 3.47 -13.94 6.35
CA LEU A 49 3.55 -12.70 7.12
C LEU A 49 3.26 -12.93 8.62
N LYS A 50 2.30 -13.78 8.98
CA LYS A 50 1.99 -14.07 10.38
C LYS A 50 3.11 -14.84 11.07
N ASN A 51 3.79 -15.73 10.36
CA ASN A 51 4.88 -16.54 10.91
C ASN A 51 6.22 -15.81 10.93
N GLN A 52 6.33 -14.67 10.26
CA GLN A 52 7.55 -13.88 10.24
C GLN A 52 7.66 -13.04 11.52
N GLU A 53 8.45 -13.53 12.48
CA GLU A 53 8.86 -12.75 13.64
C GLU A 53 9.69 -11.54 13.21
N ASN A 54 9.31 -10.35 13.68
CA ASN A 54 10.04 -9.11 13.44
C ASN A 54 10.36 -8.48 14.79
N LEU A 55 11.64 -8.46 15.15
CA LEU A 55 12.09 -7.88 16.43
C LEU A 55 12.14 -6.33 16.38
N ASP A 56 12.07 -5.76 15.19
CA ASP A 56 12.29 -4.32 14.98
C ASP A 56 11.02 -3.47 15.00
N TYR A 57 9.85 -4.07 14.77
CA TYR A 57 8.59 -3.33 14.67
C TYR A 57 7.40 -4.21 15.02
N LYS A 58 6.33 -3.56 15.49
CA LYS A 58 5.01 -4.18 15.58
C LYS A 58 4.37 -4.17 14.20
N LYS A 59 3.81 -5.31 13.78
CA LYS A 59 3.13 -5.47 12.49
C LYS A 59 1.66 -5.79 12.73
N ASP A 60 0.79 -4.99 12.15
CA ASP A 60 -0.64 -5.23 12.11
C ASP A 60 -1.04 -5.46 10.64
N ILE A 61 -1.86 -6.49 10.39
CA ILE A 61 -2.32 -6.86 9.06
C ILE A 61 -3.83 -6.76 9.01
N LEU A 62 -4.36 -5.96 8.09
CA LEU A 62 -5.78 -5.77 7.86
C LEU A 62 -6.11 -6.31 6.47
N VAL A 63 -7.16 -7.11 6.39
CA VAL A 63 -7.64 -7.71 5.15
C VAL A 63 -9.08 -7.29 4.98
N SER A 64 -9.38 -6.62 3.87
CA SER A 64 -10.76 -6.34 3.52
C SER A 64 -11.31 -7.50 2.70
N SER A 65 -12.32 -8.19 3.24
CA SER A 65 -13.01 -9.28 2.55
C SER A 65 -13.71 -8.80 1.27
N ASP A 66 -14.17 -7.54 1.27
CA ASP A 66 -15.09 -7.02 0.26
C ASP A 66 -14.36 -6.26 -0.85
N SER A 67 -13.18 -5.71 -0.55
CA SER A 67 -12.39 -4.92 -1.52
C SER A 67 -11.15 -5.62 -2.05
N LEU A 68 -10.94 -6.91 -1.74
CA LEU A 68 -9.79 -7.70 -2.19
C LEU A 68 -8.47 -6.93 -2.00
N SER A 69 -8.31 -6.38 -0.80
CA SER A 69 -7.18 -5.56 -0.45
C SER A 69 -6.52 -6.03 0.84
N LEU A 70 -5.23 -5.77 0.93
CA LEU A 70 -4.36 -6.10 2.05
C LEU A 70 -3.63 -4.83 2.47
N ASP A 71 -3.80 -4.48 3.75
CA ASP A 71 -3.07 -3.41 4.41
C ASP A 71 -2.08 -4.01 5.41
N ILE A 72 -0.84 -3.55 5.35
CA ILE A 72 0.22 -3.91 6.30
C ILE A 72 0.70 -2.63 6.98
N VAL A 73 0.46 -2.54 8.28
CA VAL A 73 0.90 -1.40 9.11
C VAL A 73 2.10 -1.84 9.94
N LYS A 74 3.24 -1.18 9.73
CA LYS A 74 4.46 -1.37 10.51
C LYS A 74 4.67 -0.19 11.43
N THR A 75 4.73 -0.46 12.74
CA THR A 75 4.96 0.55 13.77
C THR A 75 6.31 0.31 14.44
N PHE A 76 7.22 1.27 14.26
CA PHE A 76 8.50 1.33 14.94
C PHE A 76 8.37 2.32 16.10
N ASP A 77 8.74 1.87 17.30
CA ASP A 77 8.82 2.73 18.48
C ASP A 77 10.15 2.47 19.20
N LYS A 78 11.23 3.05 18.68
CA LYS A 78 12.61 2.69 19.08
C LYS A 78 13.40 3.86 19.63
N LYS A 79 14.18 3.59 20.67
CA LYS A 79 15.24 4.47 21.15
C LYS A 79 16.47 4.27 20.28
N ILE A 80 17.00 5.36 19.73
CA ILE A 80 18.09 5.38 18.75
C ILE A 80 19.25 6.17 19.35
N ASN A 81 20.42 5.55 19.36
CA ASN A 81 21.67 6.23 19.62
C ASN A 81 22.32 6.57 18.27
N PRO A 82 22.51 7.86 17.93
CA PRO A 82 23.11 8.28 16.66
C PRO A 82 24.46 7.61 16.35
N LYS A 83 25.25 7.28 17.38
CA LYS A 83 26.55 6.61 17.22
C LYS A 83 26.47 5.15 16.76
N ASN A 84 25.28 4.55 16.76
CA ASN A 84 25.06 3.14 16.43
C ASN A 84 24.11 2.94 15.24
N ILE A 85 23.85 3.98 14.43
CA ILE A 85 22.93 3.89 13.28
C ILE A 85 23.38 2.81 12.29
N GLU A 86 24.68 2.68 12.07
CA GLU A 86 25.27 1.70 11.13
C GLU A 86 24.94 0.23 11.49
N LYS A 87 24.56 -0.04 12.75
CA LYS A 87 24.14 -1.38 13.18
C LYS A 87 22.70 -1.71 12.81
N ILE A 88 21.93 -0.72 12.36
CA ILE A 88 20.50 -0.89 12.04
C ILE A 88 20.38 -1.53 10.66
N LYS A 89 19.69 -2.67 10.61
CA LYS A 89 19.50 -3.46 9.38
C LYS A 89 18.12 -3.28 8.74
N SER A 90 17.14 -2.73 9.46
CA SER A 90 15.80 -2.49 8.91
C SER A 90 15.87 -1.42 7.81
N LYS A 91 15.42 -1.79 6.61
CA LYS A 91 15.40 -0.91 5.43
C LYS A 91 14.57 0.34 5.69
N GLU A 92 13.44 0.20 6.37
CA GLU A 92 12.54 1.29 6.72
C GLU A 92 13.20 2.28 7.69
N LEU A 93 13.92 1.79 8.69
CA LEU A 93 14.68 2.65 9.60
C LEU A 93 15.85 3.33 8.89
N ILE A 94 16.59 2.62 8.03
CA ILE A 94 17.66 3.21 7.21
C ILE A 94 17.10 4.36 6.37
N TYR A 95 15.97 4.14 5.69
CA TYR A 95 15.30 5.19 4.92
C TYR A 95 14.88 6.39 5.79
N ALA A 96 14.35 6.13 7.00
CA ALA A 96 14.00 7.19 7.94
C ALA A 96 15.22 8.04 8.36
N PHE A 97 16.38 7.43 8.57
CA PHE A 97 17.60 8.17 8.90
C PHE A 97 18.14 8.95 7.71
N ASP A 98 18.11 8.37 6.52
CA ASP A 98 18.51 9.04 5.28
C ASP A 98 17.64 10.29 5.03
N LEU A 99 16.34 10.24 5.34
CA LEU A 99 15.48 11.42 5.29
C LEU A 99 15.90 12.50 6.31
N LEU A 100 16.20 12.10 7.54
CA LEU A 100 16.65 13.02 8.59
C LEU A 100 18.00 13.66 8.25
N ASP A 101 18.91 12.89 7.66
CA ASP A 101 20.23 13.35 7.24
C ASP A 101 20.13 14.36 6.09
N ARG A 102 19.39 14.01 5.03
CA ARG A 102 19.13 14.89 3.86
C ARG A 102 18.46 16.22 4.22
N SER A 103 17.76 16.27 5.35
CA SER A 103 17.11 17.49 5.85
C SER A 103 17.86 18.18 6.98
N HIS A 104 19.08 17.74 7.29
CA HIS A 104 19.92 18.25 8.39
C HIS A 104 19.21 18.28 9.74
N ASN A 105 18.30 17.33 9.96
CA ASN A 105 17.49 17.21 11.18
C ASN A 105 17.94 16.07 12.09
N MET A 106 19.01 15.37 11.71
CA MET A 106 19.49 14.21 12.45
C MET A 106 19.95 14.63 13.86
N PRO A 107 19.39 14.05 14.93
CA PRO A 107 19.79 14.41 16.29
C PRO A 107 21.22 13.93 16.60
N GLU A 108 21.99 14.76 17.30
CA GLU A 108 23.33 14.39 17.80
C GLU A 108 23.26 13.56 19.10
N GLU A 109 22.20 13.78 19.88
CA GLU A 109 21.92 13.08 21.13
C GLU A 109 20.98 11.89 20.93
N GLU A 110 20.90 11.02 21.93
CA GLU A 110 19.95 9.91 21.94
C GLU A 110 18.50 10.41 21.85
N PHE A 111 17.73 9.80 20.96
CA PHE A 111 16.34 10.18 20.69
C PHE A 111 15.48 8.94 20.51
N LYS A 112 14.17 9.14 20.55
CA LYS A 112 13.18 8.09 20.27
C LYS A 112 12.50 8.39 18.94
N LEU A 113 12.54 7.43 18.02
CA LEU A 113 11.88 7.51 16.73
C LEU A 113 10.57 6.73 16.80
N LYS A 114 9.46 7.42 16.55
CA LYS A 114 8.17 6.80 16.23
C LYS A 114 7.93 6.93 14.74
N LEU A 115 7.83 5.79 14.07
CA LEU A 115 7.62 5.70 12.63
C LEU A 115 6.48 4.71 12.36
N VAL A 116 5.46 5.14 11.63
CA VAL A 116 4.37 4.28 11.17
C VAL A 116 4.33 4.30 9.66
N ILE A 117 4.50 3.14 9.05
CA ILE A 117 4.41 2.93 7.61
C ILE A 117 3.21 2.04 7.32
N SER A 118 2.37 2.47 6.38
CA SER A 118 1.22 1.72 5.89
C SER A 118 1.48 1.36 4.44
N SER A 119 1.43 0.07 4.12
CA SER A 119 1.50 -0.42 2.73
C SER A 119 0.17 -1.02 2.34
N TYR A 120 -0.37 -0.57 1.22
CA TYR A 120 -1.65 -0.99 0.64
C TYR A 120 -1.41 -1.81 -0.62
N TYR A 121 -2.09 -2.93 -0.73
CA TYR A 121 -2.10 -3.78 -1.92
C TYR A 121 -3.54 -4.07 -2.31
N SER A 122 -3.88 -3.87 -3.58
CA SER A 122 -5.21 -4.18 -4.11
C SER A 122 -5.14 -4.74 -5.52
N VAL A 123 -5.98 -5.75 -5.77
CA VAL A 123 -6.11 -6.37 -7.08
C VAL A 123 -7.33 -5.81 -7.79
N SER A 124 -7.07 -5.23 -8.95
CA SER A 124 -8.13 -4.85 -9.88
C SER A 124 -8.84 -6.07 -10.44
N MET A 125 -10.17 -6.02 -10.38
CA MET A 125 -11.07 -6.97 -11.04
C MET A 125 -11.38 -6.62 -12.50
N VAL A 126 -10.93 -5.46 -12.96
CA VAL A 126 -11.11 -4.99 -14.32
C VAL A 126 -9.81 -5.19 -15.09
N GLU A 127 -9.87 -5.93 -16.20
CA GLU A 127 -8.69 -6.36 -16.99
C GLU A 127 -7.79 -5.20 -17.44
N GLN A 128 -8.35 -4.01 -17.63
CA GLN A 128 -7.64 -2.81 -18.09
C GLN A 128 -7.03 -1.98 -16.95
N LEU A 129 -7.48 -2.20 -15.72
CA LEU A 129 -7.01 -1.47 -14.55
C LEU A 129 -5.86 -2.24 -13.90
N LYS A 130 -4.78 -1.53 -13.59
CA LYS A 130 -3.59 -2.11 -12.98
C LYS A 130 -3.85 -2.46 -11.52
N TYR A 131 -3.09 -3.42 -11.01
CA TYR A 131 -3.01 -3.64 -9.56
C TYR A 131 -2.44 -2.41 -8.89
N GLU A 132 -2.95 -2.10 -7.71
CA GLU A 132 -2.53 -0.94 -6.94
C GLU A 132 -1.61 -1.37 -5.82
N TYR A 133 -0.46 -0.71 -5.75
CA TYR A 133 0.45 -0.77 -4.64
C TYR A 133 0.79 0.66 -4.23
N ASP A 134 0.55 0.98 -2.97
CA ASP A 134 0.96 2.24 -2.38
C ASP A 134 1.61 2.02 -1.01
N SER A 135 2.51 2.91 -0.62
CA SER A 135 3.18 2.87 0.67
C SER A 135 3.38 4.29 1.19
N GLU A 136 2.82 4.56 2.37
CA GLU A 136 2.80 5.89 2.95
C GLU A 136 3.33 5.88 4.39
N ILE A 137 4.12 6.91 4.72
CA ILE A 137 4.49 7.19 6.11
C ILE A 137 3.32 7.95 6.77
N LYS A 138 2.59 7.28 7.66
CA LYS A 138 1.45 7.87 8.39
C LYS A 138 1.89 8.71 9.58
N LEU A 139 3.02 8.37 10.20
CA LEU A 139 3.56 9.09 11.36
C LEU A 139 5.09 9.04 11.36
N PHE A 140 5.71 10.19 11.67
CA PHE A 140 7.14 10.30 11.86
C PHE A 140 7.42 11.36 12.92
N ASP A 141 7.67 10.89 14.15
CA ASP A 141 8.00 11.75 15.27
C ASP A 141 9.41 11.43 15.77
N VAL A 142 10.22 12.48 15.91
CA VAL A 142 11.51 12.45 16.57
C VAL A 142 11.34 13.06 17.95
N ILE A 143 11.33 12.20 18.96
CA ILE A 143 11.16 12.58 20.37
C ILE A 143 12.55 12.73 20.99
N LYS A 144 12.89 13.98 21.32
CA LYS A 144 14.11 14.36 22.05
C LYS A 144 13.74 14.61 23.51
N LYS A 145 14.75 14.83 24.36
CA LYS A 145 14.57 15.00 25.81
C LYS A 145 13.49 16.05 26.20
N ASN A 146 13.46 17.19 25.50
CA ASN A 146 12.62 18.34 25.86
C ASN A 146 11.61 18.73 24.78
N LYS A 147 11.57 18.03 23.65
CA LYS A 147 10.70 18.39 22.52
C LYS A 147 10.36 17.18 21.66
N ILE A 148 9.24 17.29 20.97
CA ILE A 148 8.83 16.37 19.91
C ILE A 148 8.86 17.14 18.59
N GLU A 149 9.54 16.57 17.60
CA GLU A 149 9.56 17.07 16.23
C GLU A 149 8.71 16.13 15.36
N LYS A 150 7.59 16.63 14.86
CA LYS A 150 6.65 15.89 14.00
C LYS A 150 6.83 16.29 12.56
N TYR A 151 6.96 15.31 11.67
CA TYR A 151 7.22 15.54 10.26
C TYR A 151 6.04 15.08 9.40
N ARG A 152 5.70 15.85 8.37
CA ARG A 152 4.72 15.46 7.34
C ARG A 152 5.41 15.20 6.01
N PHE A 153 4.80 14.34 5.20
CA PHE A 153 5.36 13.85 3.95
C PHE A 153 4.46 14.12 2.76
N VAL A 154 5.09 14.39 1.63
CA VAL A 154 4.48 14.24 0.31
C VAL A 154 5.53 13.63 -0.61
N LYS A 155 5.16 12.56 -1.34
CA LYS A 155 6.02 11.91 -2.34
C LYS A 155 7.43 11.57 -1.82
N GLY A 156 7.52 11.04 -0.60
CA GLY A 156 8.78 10.58 -0.01
C GLY A 156 9.72 11.69 0.48
N ASN A 157 9.27 12.94 0.61
CA ASN A 157 10.06 14.05 1.16
C ASN A 157 9.34 14.71 2.34
N PHE A 158 10.12 15.26 3.28
CA PHE A 158 9.58 16.14 4.33
C PHE A 158 9.08 17.44 3.72
N ILE A 159 7.84 17.81 4.05
CA ILE A 159 7.25 19.09 3.61
C ILE A 159 7.03 20.06 4.77
N GLU A 160 6.80 19.54 5.98
CA GLU A 160 6.51 20.35 7.15
C GLU A 160 7.15 19.71 8.39
N LYS A 161 7.65 20.56 9.28
CA LYS A 161 8.15 20.19 10.60
C LYS A 161 7.41 21.00 11.65
N LYS A 162 6.71 20.32 12.56
CA LYS A 162 6.07 20.95 13.72
C LYS A 162 6.83 20.56 14.99
N ILE A 163 7.20 21.55 15.79
CA ILE A 163 7.89 21.34 17.07
C ILE A 163 6.91 21.62 18.20
N SER A 164 6.81 20.68 19.14
CA SER A 164 6.08 20.88 20.38
C SER A 164 7.00 20.58 21.57
N SER A 165 7.08 21.52 22.50
CA SER A 165 7.75 21.33 23.79
C SER A 165 6.93 20.40 24.68
N TYR A 166 7.60 19.69 25.58
CA TYR A 166 6.94 19.05 26.72
C TYR A 166 6.56 20.06 27.78
#